data_AF-A0A7M5X5K3-F1
#
_entry.id   AF-A0A7M5X5K3-F1
#
_cell.length_a   1.000
_cell.length_b   1.000
_cell.length_c   1.000
_cell.angle_alpha   90.00
_cell.angle_beta   90.00
_cell.angle_gamma   90.00
#
_symmetry.space_group_name_H-M   'P 1'
#
loop_
_entity.id
_entity.type
_entity.pdbx_description
1 polymer ?
#
loop_
_entity_poly.entity_id
_entity_poly.type
_entity_poly.pdbx_seq_one_letter_code
_entity_poly.pdbx_strand_id
1 'polypeptide(L)'
;ILSGGLLKHNQEAVGLHLDLALKRITLQDEKLQSQGCQLKFQETEMKIQAIQISKIMEKLNEIEKKPEVNSPFTDHLIWKINQFSDEKQKAKNDCDYTLTKCFYTSRGHKLEIVLYPIGDNGSRRNKNMAIYAQTVQGSFDDTINWPMEAIIEFYALDRSGNRRSYISFNTNQTAYVTSFVKPPHTANGYGIDHFVSLSNGNPYRNDTFTVEVMIKYKEN
;
A
#
# COMPACT_ATOMS: atom_id res chain seq x y z
N ILE A 1 24.40 -76.80 -36.37
CA ILE A 1 23.13 -76.23 -36.88
C ILE A 1 22.39 -75.41 -35.80
N LEU A 2 22.43 -75.78 -34.51
CA LEU A 2 21.72 -75.07 -33.43
C LEU A 2 22.20 -73.63 -33.13
N SER A 3 23.45 -73.27 -33.45
CA SER A 3 24.04 -71.95 -33.11
C SER A 3 23.51 -70.78 -33.96
N GLY A 4 23.25 -70.99 -35.26
CA GLY A 4 22.81 -69.92 -36.17
C GLY A 4 21.37 -69.44 -35.92
N GLY A 5 20.48 -70.34 -35.46
CA GLY A 5 19.09 -69.99 -35.11
C GLY A 5 19.01 -69.14 -33.85
N LEU A 6 19.85 -69.41 -32.85
CA LEU A 6 19.90 -68.66 -31.60
C LEU A 6 20.39 -67.22 -31.82
N LEU A 7 21.40 -67.04 -32.68
CA LEU A 7 21.91 -65.71 -33.04
C LEU A 7 20.85 -64.88 -33.76
N LYS A 8 20.11 -65.48 -34.71
CA LYS A 8 19.04 -64.82 -35.45
C LYS A 8 17.88 -64.40 -34.53
N HIS A 9 17.44 -65.32 -33.65
CA HIS A 9 16.41 -65.02 -32.64
C HIS A 9 16.81 -63.88 -31.69
N ASN A 10 18.08 -63.85 -31.25
CA ASN A 10 18.58 -62.77 -30.41
C ASN A 10 18.64 -61.42 -31.14
N GLN A 11 19.01 -61.40 -32.42
CA GLN A 11 18.99 -60.19 -33.24
C GLN A 11 17.56 -59.66 -33.43
N GLU A 12 16.59 -60.54 -33.68
CA GLU A 12 15.18 -60.18 -33.80
C GLU A 12 14.62 -59.62 -32.48
N ALA A 13 14.94 -60.24 -31.34
CA ALA A 13 14.50 -59.77 -30.02
C ALA A 13 15.07 -58.38 -29.66
N VAL A 14 16.35 -58.12 -30.00
CA VAL A 14 16.98 -56.80 -29.80
C VAL A 14 16.35 -55.75 -30.72
N GLY A 15 16.04 -56.10 -31.97
CA GLY A 15 15.34 -55.21 -32.91
C GLY A 15 13.97 -54.79 -32.39
N LEU A 16 13.18 -55.75 -31.90
CA LEU A 16 11.87 -55.45 -31.28
C LEU A 16 12.00 -54.53 -30.06
N HIS A 17 13.01 -54.75 -29.21
CA HIS A 17 13.24 -53.90 -28.04
C HIS A 17 13.62 -52.46 -28.46
N LEU A 18 14.45 -52.31 -29.51
CA LEU A 18 14.84 -51.00 -30.02
C LEU A 18 13.64 -50.26 -30.64
N ASP A 19 12.79 -50.94 -31.41
CA ASP A 19 11.57 -50.37 -31.98
C ASP A 19 10.59 -49.91 -30.90
N LEU A 20 10.42 -50.71 -29.84
CA LEU A 20 9.61 -50.34 -28.68
C LEU A 20 10.19 -49.14 -27.92
N ALA A 21 11.52 -49.08 -27.78
CA ALA A 21 12.20 -47.96 -27.14
C ALA A 21 12.05 -46.67 -27.97
N LEU A 22 12.21 -46.75 -29.29
CA LEU A 22 11.98 -45.63 -30.21
C LEU A 22 10.54 -45.13 -30.11
N LYS A 23 9.56 -46.04 -30.15
CA LYS A 23 8.14 -45.69 -30.01
C LYS A 23 7.82 -45.03 -28.66
N ARG A 24 8.51 -45.44 -27.59
CA ARG A 24 8.36 -44.81 -26.27
C ARG A 24 8.91 -43.39 -26.25
N ILE A 25 10.08 -43.17 -26.86
CA ILE A 25 10.71 -41.85 -26.95
C ILE A 25 9.83 -40.91 -27.77
N THR A 26 9.32 -41.34 -28.93
CA THR A 26 8.44 -40.50 -29.76
C THR A 26 7.16 -40.14 -29.02
N LEU A 27 6.53 -41.08 -28.30
CA LEU A 27 5.36 -40.79 -27.46
C LEU A 27 5.67 -39.83 -26.31
N GLN A 28 6.87 -39.90 -25.73
CA GLN A 28 7.31 -38.95 -24.70
C GLN A 28 7.56 -37.56 -25.29
N ASP A 29 8.17 -37.47 -26.46
CA ASP A 29 8.38 -36.20 -27.16
C ASP A 29 7.06 -35.54 -27.55
N GLU A 30 6.09 -36.30 -28.07
CA GLU A 30 4.74 -35.82 -28.38
C GLU A 30 4.04 -35.30 -27.10
N LYS A 31 4.16 -36.03 -25.98
CA LYS A 31 3.60 -35.60 -24.69
C LYS A 31 4.26 -34.32 -24.18
N LEU A 32 5.58 -34.21 -24.27
CA LEU A 32 6.33 -33.01 -23.88
C LEU A 32 5.96 -31.81 -24.75
N GLN A 33 5.80 -32.00 -26.07
CA GLN A 33 5.31 -30.96 -26.97
C GLN A 33 3.89 -30.49 -26.59
N SER A 34 2.98 -31.42 -26.30
CA SER A 34 1.63 -31.09 -25.84
C SER A 34 1.64 -30.31 -24.52
N GLN A 35 2.46 -30.72 -23.56
CA GLN A 35 2.63 -30.00 -22.29
C GLN A 35 3.24 -28.60 -22.50
N GLY A 36 4.21 -28.48 -23.40
CA GLY A 36 4.80 -27.19 -23.77
C GLY A 36 3.77 -26.24 -24.40
N CYS A 37 2.87 -26.74 -25.24
CA CYS A 37 1.76 -25.95 -25.78
C CYS A 37 0.78 -25.50 -24.69
N GLN A 38 0.44 -26.36 -23.72
CA GLN A 38 -0.43 -26.01 -22.59
C GLN A 38 0.19 -24.94 -21.69
N LEU A 39 1.49 -25.04 -21.37
CA LEU A 39 2.18 -24.05 -20.56
C LEU A 39 2.21 -22.67 -21.24
N LYS A 40 2.47 -22.63 -22.56
CA LYS A 40 2.41 -21.39 -23.33
C LYS A 40 1.03 -20.75 -23.29
N PHE A 41 -0.03 -21.56 -23.40
CA PHE A 41 -1.40 -21.08 -23.29
C PHE A 41 -1.71 -20.51 -21.89
N GLN A 42 -1.31 -21.21 -20.82
CA GLN A 42 -1.45 -20.70 -19.46
C GLN A 42 -0.66 -19.40 -19.22
N GLU A 43 0.54 -19.29 -19.80
CA GLU A 43 1.35 -18.06 -19.74
C GLU A 43 0.64 -16.89 -20.41
N THR A 44 0.02 -17.10 -21.57
CA THR A 44 -0.77 -16.06 -22.24
C THR A 44 -2.00 -15.64 -21.45
N GLU A 45 -2.70 -16.60 -20.80
CA GLU A 45 -3.83 -16.31 -19.93
C GLU A 45 -3.42 -15.47 -18.72
N MET A 46 -2.30 -15.82 -18.06
CA MET A 46 -1.75 -15.02 -16.95
C MET A 46 -1.41 -13.59 -17.38
N LYS A 47 -0.83 -13.42 -18.58
CA LYS A 47 -0.54 -12.07 -19.12
C LYS A 47 -1.81 -11.27 -19.35
N ILE A 48 -2.87 -11.88 -19.89
CA ILE A 48 -4.17 -11.23 -20.08
C ILE A 48 -4.78 -10.84 -18.74
N GLN A 49 -4.75 -11.74 -17.75
CA GLN A 49 -5.24 -11.45 -16.40
C GLN A 49 -4.46 -10.31 -15.73
N ALA A 50 -3.14 -10.27 -15.88
CA ALA A 50 -2.32 -9.17 -15.37
C ALA A 50 -2.70 -7.82 -15.98
N ILE A 51 -2.99 -7.77 -17.29
CA ILE A 51 -3.48 -6.57 -17.97
C ILE A 51 -4.86 -6.16 -17.45
N GLN A 52 -5.76 -7.13 -17.22
CA GLN A 52 -7.09 -6.86 -16.66
C GLN A 52 -7.01 -6.30 -15.24
N ILE A 53 -6.16 -6.89 -14.39
CA ILE A 53 -5.89 -6.40 -13.03
C ILE A 53 -5.36 -4.97 -13.08
N SER A 54 -4.39 -4.68 -13.95
CA SER A 54 -3.84 -3.33 -14.13
C SER A 54 -4.93 -2.30 -14.51
N LYS A 55 -5.83 -2.66 -15.45
CA LYS A 55 -6.97 -1.80 -15.82
C LYS A 55 -7.97 -1.61 -14.69
N ILE A 56 -8.21 -2.63 -13.87
CA ILE A 56 -9.10 -2.52 -12.70
C ILE A 56 -8.47 -1.60 -11.66
N MET A 57 -7.16 -1.73 -11.42
CA MET A 57 -6.42 -0.84 -10.52
C MET A 57 -6.47 0.62 -10.99
N GLU A 58 -6.32 0.87 -12.29
CA GLU A 58 -6.45 2.21 -12.88
C GLU A 58 -7.85 2.78 -12.65
N LYS A 59 -8.91 2.00 -12.91
CA LYS A 59 -10.29 2.40 -12.65
C LYS A 59 -10.59 2.62 -11.17
N LEU A 60 -10.03 1.80 -10.28
CA LEU A 60 -10.16 2.01 -8.83
C LEU A 60 -9.52 3.34 -8.42
N ASN A 61 -8.33 3.64 -8.95
CA ASN A 61 -7.66 4.93 -8.73
C ASN A 61 -8.50 6.10 -9.27
N GLU A 62 -9.16 5.96 -10.42
CA GLU A 62 -10.10 6.96 -10.94
C GLU A 62 -11.36 7.13 -10.07
N ILE A 63 -11.89 6.05 -9.51
CA ILE A 63 -13.05 6.08 -8.61
C ILE A 63 -12.65 6.67 -7.26
N GLU A 64 -11.46 6.37 -6.73
CA GLU A 64 -10.89 6.99 -5.54
C GLU A 64 -10.59 8.49 -5.73
N LYS A 65 -10.39 8.97 -6.97
CA LYS A 65 -10.31 10.41 -7.28
C LYS A 65 -11.67 11.11 -7.29
N LYS A 66 -12.80 10.40 -7.45
CA LYS A 66 -14.16 11.00 -7.52
C LYS A 66 -14.79 11.52 -6.22
N PRO A 67 -14.38 11.17 -4.99
CA PRO A 67 -14.87 11.84 -3.79
C PRO A 67 -14.23 13.22 -3.57
N GLU A 68 -13.14 13.56 -4.27
CA GLU A 68 -12.33 14.74 -3.95
C GLU A 68 -12.94 16.07 -4.38
N VAL A 69 -13.67 16.10 -5.51
CA VAL A 69 -14.22 17.36 -6.07
C VAL A 69 -15.31 17.97 -5.18
N ASN A 70 -15.93 17.17 -4.31
CA ASN A 70 -16.96 17.62 -3.36
C ASN A 70 -16.45 17.70 -1.92
N SER A 71 -15.17 17.44 -1.65
CA SER A 71 -14.62 17.65 -0.31
C SER A 71 -14.44 19.16 -0.11
N PRO A 72 -15.04 19.76 0.95
CA PRO A 72 -14.85 21.16 1.21
C PRO A 72 -13.38 21.46 1.49
N PHE A 73 -12.91 22.60 0.98
CA PHE A 73 -11.62 23.17 1.32
C PHE A 73 -11.69 23.62 2.76
N THR A 74 -10.79 23.14 3.61
CA THR A 74 -10.83 23.43 5.04
C THR A 74 -9.43 23.44 5.63
N ASP A 75 -9.20 24.37 6.54
CA ASP A 75 -8.00 24.40 7.38
C ASP A 75 -8.23 23.70 8.73
N HIS A 76 -9.40 23.07 8.88
CA HIS A 76 -9.80 22.36 10.07
C HIS A 76 -10.45 21.02 9.69
N LEU A 77 -9.76 19.93 10.00
CA LEU A 77 -10.23 18.57 9.77
C LEU A 77 -10.52 17.89 11.12
N ILE A 78 -11.72 17.32 11.26
CA ILE A 78 -12.03 16.34 12.32
C ILE A 78 -12.10 14.96 11.68
N TRP A 79 -11.09 14.13 11.94
CA TRP A 79 -11.03 12.76 11.45
C TRP A 79 -11.43 11.77 12.54
N LYS A 80 -12.62 11.17 12.38
CA LYS A 80 -13.13 10.10 13.24
C LYS A 80 -12.83 8.75 12.61
N ILE A 81 -12.13 7.89 13.34
CA ILE A 81 -11.81 6.52 12.96
C ILE A 81 -12.62 5.61 13.87
N ASN A 82 -13.72 5.09 13.34
CA ASN A 82 -14.58 4.14 14.05
C ASN A 82 -13.95 2.75 14.04
N GLN A 83 -14.42 1.87 14.94
CA GLN A 83 -13.92 0.49 15.07
C GLN A 83 -12.40 0.43 15.26
N PHE A 84 -11.84 1.36 16.02
CA PHE A 84 -10.39 1.53 16.15
C PHE A 84 -9.70 0.30 16.76
N SER A 85 -10.42 -0.48 17.56
CA SER A 85 -9.94 -1.77 18.09
C SER A 85 -9.59 -2.76 16.97
N ASP A 86 -10.43 -2.85 15.93
CA ASP A 86 -10.19 -3.67 14.75
C ASP A 86 -8.99 -3.14 13.94
N GLU A 87 -8.90 -1.82 13.76
CA GLU A 87 -7.76 -1.22 13.05
C GLU A 87 -6.43 -1.46 13.78
N LYS A 88 -6.43 -1.44 15.11
CA LYS A 88 -5.26 -1.87 15.88
C LYS A 88 -4.95 -3.35 15.71
N GLN A 89 -5.96 -4.20 15.56
CA GLN A 89 -5.73 -5.64 15.32
C GLN A 89 -5.12 -5.87 13.94
N LYS A 90 -5.62 -5.20 12.90
CA LYS A 90 -5.02 -5.24 11.55
C LYS A 90 -3.57 -4.78 11.60
N ALA A 91 -3.29 -3.67 12.29
CA ALA A 91 -1.93 -3.15 12.44
C ALA A 91 -0.97 -4.08 13.20
N LYS A 92 -1.47 -4.96 14.06
CA LYS A 92 -0.64 -5.99 14.72
C LYS A 92 -0.23 -7.10 13.74
N ASN A 93 -1.08 -7.42 12.78
CA ASN A 93 -0.86 -8.49 11.81
C ASN A 93 -0.02 -8.02 10.61
N ASP A 94 -0.11 -6.74 10.27
CA ASP A 94 0.61 -6.12 9.15
C ASP A 94 1.41 -4.91 9.65
N CYS A 95 2.73 -4.96 9.47
CA CYS A 95 3.62 -3.90 9.98
C CYS A 95 3.48 -2.57 9.26
N ASP A 96 3.05 -2.61 8.00
CA ASP A 96 2.95 -1.44 7.14
C ASP A 96 1.51 -0.86 7.12
N TYR A 97 0.60 -1.48 7.89
CA TYR A 97 -0.77 -1.02 8.01
C TYR A 97 -0.86 0.39 8.58
N THR A 98 -1.42 1.28 7.77
CA THR A 98 -1.67 2.68 8.10
C THR A 98 -3.12 3.06 7.80
N LEU A 99 -3.59 4.07 8.50
CA LEU A 99 -4.84 4.73 8.18
C LEU A 99 -4.50 6.08 7.54
N THR A 100 -5.19 6.43 6.46
CA THR A 100 -4.94 7.69 5.75
C THR A 100 -6.19 8.53 5.63
N LYS A 101 -6.01 9.85 5.62
CA LYS A 101 -7.06 10.81 5.32
C LYS A 101 -6.51 11.97 4.50
N CYS A 102 -7.06 12.15 3.31
CA CYS A 102 -6.75 13.28 2.44
C CYS A 102 -7.81 14.39 2.52
N PHE A 103 -7.37 15.64 2.42
CA PHE A 103 -8.26 16.81 2.27
C PHE A 103 -7.52 17.98 1.62
N TYR A 104 -8.29 18.92 1.06
CA TYR A 104 -7.76 20.18 0.54
C TYR A 104 -7.78 21.25 1.62
N THR A 105 -6.68 21.99 1.74
CA THR A 105 -6.59 23.19 2.59
C THR A 105 -7.31 24.37 1.93
N SER A 106 -7.57 25.45 2.66
CA SER A 106 -8.16 26.67 2.09
C SER A 106 -7.32 27.30 0.97
N ARG A 107 -6.00 27.03 0.96
CA ARG A 107 -5.06 27.48 -0.08
C ARG A 107 -4.86 26.49 -1.22
N GLY A 108 -5.64 25.40 -1.25
CA GLY A 108 -5.65 24.44 -2.36
C GLY A 108 -4.55 23.37 -2.32
N HIS A 109 -3.71 23.34 -1.28
CA HIS A 109 -2.79 22.23 -1.06
C HIS A 109 -3.59 20.98 -0.72
N LYS A 110 -3.27 19.84 -1.33
CA LYS A 110 -3.83 18.55 -0.90
C LYS A 110 -2.90 17.92 0.13
N LEU A 111 -3.42 17.72 1.33
CA LEU A 111 -2.69 17.09 2.42
C LEU A 111 -3.18 15.68 2.63
N GLU A 112 -2.24 14.78 2.91
CA GLU A 112 -2.49 13.45 3.43
C GLU A 112 -2.02 13.38 4.87
N ILE A 113 -2.90 12.90 5.75
CA ILE A 113 -2.60 12.57 7.13
C ILE A 113 -2.48 11.06 7.24
N VAL A 114 -1.36 10.58 7.78
CA VAL A 114 -1.07 9.16 7.95
C VAL A 114 -0.98 8.84 9.43
N LEU A 115 -1.80 7.91 9.92
CA LEU A 115 -1.78 7.42 11.30
C LEU A 115 -1.31 5.97 11.33
N TYR A 116 -0.32 5.69 12.18
CA TYR A 116 0.11 4.35 12.54
C TYR A 116 -0.54 3.94 13.87
N PRO A 117 -1.56 3.07 13.87
CA PRO A 117 -2.38 2.79 15.06
C PRO A 117 -1.64 2.13 16.22
N ILE A 118 -0.48 1.53 15.93
CA ILE A 118 0.41 0.92 16.92
C ILE A 118 1.86 1.41 16.79
N GLY A 119 2.05 2.57 16.18
CA GLY A 119 3.37 3.18 15.99
C GLY A 119 4.03 2.73 14.70
N ASP A 120 4.99 3.54 14.25
CA ASP A 120 5.83 3.26 13.10
C ASP A 120 6.88 2.17 13.42
N ASN A 121 7.77 1.89 12.47
CA ASN A 121 8.82 0.90 12.65
C ASN A 121 9.87 1.41 13.65
N GLY A 122 10.09 0.67 14.74
CA GLY A 122 11.13 1.00 15.71
C GLY A 122 10.81 0.59 17.15
N SER A 123 11.58 1.13 18.09
CA SER A 123 11.51 0.79 19.53
C SER A 123 10.22 1.26 20.23
N ARG A 124 9.44 2.13 19.56
CA ARG A 124 8.18 2.71 20.02
C ARG A 124 6.94 1.97 19.48
N ARG A 125 7.11 1.03 18.55
CA ARG A 125 6.03 0.17 18.08
C ARG A 125 5.38 -0.55 19.27
N ASN A 126 4.05 -0.70 19.21
CA ASN A 126 3.17 -1.18 20.28
C ASN A 126 3.10 -0.30 21.54
N LYS A 127 3.92 0.75 21.68
CA LYS A 127 3.93 1.63 22.86
C LYS A 127 3.27 2.96 22.59
N ASN A 128 3.38 3.48 21.38
CA ASN A 128 2.76 4.74 20.99
C ASN A 128 2.11 4.62 19.62
N MET A 129 1.15 5.50 19.34
CA MET A 129 0.68 5.79 17.99
C MET A 129 1.59 6.84 17.37
N ALA A 130 1.78 6.77 16.05
CA ALA A 130 2.54 7.75 15.29
C ALA A 130 1.65 8.43 14.26
N ILE A 131 1.87 9.72 14.00
CA ILE A 131 1.09 10.51 13.04
C ILE A 131 2.00 11.39 12.21
N TYR A 132 1.71 11.48 10.91
CA TYR A 132 2.50 12.24 9.93
C TYR A 132 1.57 13.00 8.98
N ALA A 133 2.10 14.07 8.41
CA ALA A 133 1.48 14.84 7.35
C ALA A 133 2.44 14.95 6.16
N GLN A 134 1.88 14.94 4.95
CA GLN A 134 2.61 15.25 3.73
C GLN A 134 1.70 15.92 2.71
N THR A 135 2.27 16.70 1.80
CA THR A 135 1.55 17.10 0.59
C THR A 135 1.51 15.95 -0.40
N VAL A 136 0.38 15.78 -1.08
CA VAL A 136 0.19 14.78 -2.14
C VAL A 136 -0.37 15.46 -3.39
N GLN A 137 -0.28 14.80 -4.54
CA GLN A 137 -0.69 15.39 -5.82
C GLN A 137 -2.16 15.83 -5.79
N GLY A 138 -2.39 17.13 -5.97
CA GLY A 138 -3.69 17.77 -6.00
C GLY A 138 -4.02 18.41 -7.35
N SER A 139 -5.28 18.77 -7.56
CA SER A 139 -5.74 19.39 -8.81
C SER A 139 -5.31 20.85 -8.99
N PHE A 140 -4.83 21.49 -7.92
CA PHE A 140 -4.51 22.93 -7.88
C PHE A 140 -3.00 23.19 -7.81
N ASP A 141 -2.16 22.15 -7.87
CA ASP A 141 -0.71 22.21 -7.63
C ASP A 141 0.03 23.18 -8.56
N ASP A 142 -0.51 23.47 -9.75
CA ASP A 142 0.07 24.42 -10.71
C ASP A 142 -0.31 25.88 -10.46
N THR A 143 -1.33 26.12 -9.65
CA THR A 143 -1.91 27.46 -9.41
C THR A 143 -1.62 28.01 -8.02
N ILE A 144 -1.06 27.19 -7.13
CA ILE A 144 -0.79 27.53 -5.73
C ILE A 144 0.70 27.68 -5.47
N ASN A 145 1.03 28.40 -4.39
CA ASN A 145 2.42 28.63 -4.01
C ASN A 145 3.06 27.40 -3.35
N TRP A 146 4.34 27.19 -3.63
CA TRP A 146 5.17 26.13 -3.06
C TRP A 146 6.51 26.68 -2.56
N PRO A 147 7.13 26.07 -1.53
CA PRO A 147 6.58 25.00 -0.69
C PRO A 147 5.35 25.47 0.11
N MET A 148 4.56 24.55 0.64
CA MET A 148 3.43 24.92 1.50
C MET A 148 3.96 25.55 2.78
N GLU A 149 3.56 26.80 3.06
CA GLU A 149 4.00 27.54 4.24
C GLU A 149 2.91 27.70 5.29
N ALA A 150 2.89 26.82 6.30
CA ALA A 150 1.90 26.84 7.37
C ALA A 150 2.45 26.23 8.67
N ILE A 151 1.67 26.37 9.74
CA ILE A 151 1.81 25.59 10.96
C ILE A 151 0.72 24.51 10.93
N ILE A 152 1.12 23.24 11.03
CA ILE A 152 0.20 22.12 11.17
C ILE A 152 0.16 21.72 12.64
N GLU A 153 -1.05 21.61 13.18
CA GLU A 153 -1.33 21.22 14.55
C GLU A 153 -2.19 19.96 14.58
N PHE A 154 -1.72 18.93 15.28
CA PHE A 154 -2.49 17.71 15.52
C PHE A 154 -2.95 17.63 16.97
N TYR A 155 -4.19 17.23 17.17
CA TYR A 155 -4.77 16.98 18.47
C TYR A 155 -5.42 15.61 18.51
N ALA A 156 -5.06 14.81 19.51
CA ALA A 156 -5.82 13.61 19.85
C ALA A 156 -6.92 14.01 20.83
N LEU A 157 -8.18 13.80 20.44
CA LEU A 157 -9.31 14.10 21.29
C LEU A 157 -9.59 12.94 22.23
N ASP A 158 -9.90 13.26 23.49
CA ASP A 158 -10.22 12.28 24.51
C ASP A 158 -11.71 11.90 24.53
N ARG A 159 -12.09 11.11 25.54
CA ARG A 159 -13.46 10.61 25.71
C ARG A 159 -14.49 11.73 25.89
N SER A 160 -14.09 12.90 26.35
CA SER A 160 -14.96 14.07 26.54
C SER A 160 -14.89 15.05 25.37
N GLY A 161 -14.10 14.75 24.33
CA GLY A 161 -13.81 15.66 23.22
C GLY A 161 -12.74 16.70 23.55
N ASN A 162 -12.08 16.58 24.71
CA ASN A 162 -11.01 17.48 25.10
C ASN A 162 -9.69 17.07 24.44
N ARG A 163 -8.86 18.05 24.09
CA ARG A 163 -7.53 17.82 23.52
C ARG A 163 -6.62 17.19 24.58
N ARG A 164 -6.14 15.96 24.32
CA ARG A 164 -5.32 15.17 25.26
C ARG A 164 -3.84 15.13 24.91
N SER A 165 -3.55 15.03 23.62
CA SER A 165 -2.19 15.11 23.09
C SER A 165 -2.16 16.16 21.99
N TYR A 166 -1.04 16.85 21.87
CA TYR A 166 -0.84 17.94 20.93
C TYR A 166 0.57 17.88 20.35
N ILE A 167 0.67 18.10 19.05
CA ILE A 167 1.92 18.43 18.37
C ILE A 167 1.66 19.57 17.39
N SER A 168 2.66 20.42 17.21
CA SER A 168 2.69 21.46 16.21
C SER A 168 4.06 21.54 15.56
N PHE A 169 4.07 21.75 14.25
CA PHE A 169 5.30 22.04 13.51
C PHE A 169 5.04 23.03 12.38
N ASN A 170 6.08 23.80 12.05
CA ASN A 170 6.05 24.80 10.99
C ASN A 170 6.71 24.24 9.73
N THR A 171 5.95 24.10 8.65
CA THR A 171 6.39 23.46 7.40
C THR A 171 7.61 24.13 6.75
N ASN A 172 7.93 25.39 7.09
CA ASN A 172 9.07 26.13 6.55
C ASN A 172 10.41 25.78 7.22
N GLN A 173 10.40 25.02 8.32
CA GLN A 173 11.66 24.64 8.97
C GLN A 173 12.40 23.61 8.10
N THR A 174 13.71 23.80 7.93
CA THR A 174 14.55 23.04 6.96
C THR A 174 14.39 21.52 7.05
N ALA A 175 14.14 20.98 8.24
CA ALA A 175 13.94 19.55 8.45
C ALA A 175 12.63 19.00 7.86
N TYR A 176 11.66 19.87 7.54
CA TYR A 176 10.28 19.48 7.18
C TYR A 176 9.92 19.89 5.74
N VAL A 177 10.63 20.87 5.18
CA VAL A 177 10.33 21.46 3.85
C VAL A 177 10.16 20.37 2.78
N THR A 178 10.96 19.30 2.80
CA THR A 178 10.90 18.22 1.80
C THR A 178 9.60 17.42 1.82
N SER A 179 8.85 17.40 2.93
CA SER A 179 7.54 16.73 3.04
C SER A 179 6.38 17.62 2.54
N PHE A 180 6.64 18.91 2.30
CA PHE A 180 5.64 19.94 1.98
C PHE A 180 5.98 20.73 0.69
N VAL A 181 6.70 20.10 -0.25
CA VAL A 181 7.01 20.63 -1.59
C VAL A 181 6.04 20.11 -2.64
N LYS A 182 6.10 20.71 -3.84
CA LYS A 182 5.25 20.33 -4.97
C LYS A 182 5.44 18.84 -5.34
N PRO A 183 4.38 18.01 -5.31
CA PRO A 183 4.41 16.65 -5.84
C PRO A 183 4.81 16.61 -7.33
N PRO A 184 5.48 15.54 -7.81
CA PRO A 184 5.78 14.28 -7.14
C PRO A 184 7.07 14.30 -6.30
N HIS A 185 7.71 15.46 -6.13
CA HIS A 185 9.01 15.57 -5.46
C HIS A 185 8.92 15.53 -3.91
N THR A 186 7.82 15.01 -3.36
CA THR A 186 7.57 14.91 -1.92
C THR A 186 8.40 13.79 -1.31
N ALA A 187 9.07 14.09 -0.20
CA ALA A 187 9.76 13.09 0.63
C ALA A 187 8.77 12.35 1.55
N ASN A 188 9.30 11.47 2.42
CA ASN A 188 8.52 10.84 3.49
C ASN A 188 7.78 11.90 4.32
N GLY A 189 6.55 11.61 4.75
CA GLY A 189 5.78 12.53 5.58
C GLY A 189 6.46 12.91 6.89
N TYR A 190 6.13 14.10 7.38
CA TYR A 190 6.71 14.65 8.60
C TYR A 190 5.71 14.59 9.76
N GLY A 191 6.19 14.26 10.95
CA GLY A 191 5.33 14.08 12.12
C GLY A 191 6.06 13.57 13.35
N ILE A 192 5.39 12.72 14.13
CA ILE A 192 5.88 12.24 15.42
C ILE A 192 5.57 10.77 15.66
N ASP A 193 6.58 10.02 16.10
CA ASP A 193 6.54 8.59 16.42
C ASP A 193 5.93 8.27 17.80
N HIS A 194 5.52 9.30 18.55
CA HIS A 194 4.98 9.21 19.90
C HIS A 194 3.82 10.16 20.17
N PHE A 195 2.90 10.25 19.21
CA PHE A 195 1.75 11.13 19.30
C PHE A 195 0.85 10.83 20.51
N VAL A 196 0.50 9.56 20.70
CA VAL A 196 -0.35 9.11 21.81
C VAL A 196 0.20 7.83 22.40
N SER A 197 0.43 7.84 23.71
CA SER A 197 0.84 6.66 24.45
C SER A 197 -0.29 5.62 24.50
N LEU A 198 0.05 4.37 24.18
CA LEU A 198 -0.84 3.22 24.29
C LEU A 198 -0.77 2.53 25.66
N SER A 199 0.21 2.88 26.50
CA SER A 199 0.36 2.31 27.84
C SER A 199 -0.59 2.93 28.87
N ASN A 200 -1.06 4.15 28.64
CA ASN A 200 -1.87 4.90 29.61
C ASN A 200 -3.38 4.62 29.52
N GLY A 201 -3.74 3.44 29.01
CA GLY A 201 -5.13 3.03 28.78
C GLY A 201 -5.65 3.38 27.40
N ASN A 202 -6.97 3.21 27.21
CA ASN A 202 -7.57 3.27 25.89
C ASN A 202 -7.80 4.73 25.40
N PRO A 203 -7.15 5.20 24.31
CA PRO A 203 -7.19 6.59 23.88
C PRO A 203 -8.48 6.97 23.12
N TYR A 204 -9.33 6.01 22.80
CA TYR A 204 -10.57 6.19 22.05
C TYR A 204 -11.84 5.98 22.89
N ARG A 205 -12.99 6.48 22.42
CA ARG A 205 -14.32 6.34 23.06
C ARG A 205 -15.29 5.67 22.11
N ASN A 206 -16.13 4.76 22.61
CA ASN A 206 -17.10 4.01 21.81
C ASN A 206 -16.44 3.41 20.56
N ASP A 207 -15.25 2.85 20.76
CA ASP A 207 -14.38 2.34 19.71
C ASP A 207 -14.02 3.32 18.59
N THR A 208 -14.03 4.62 18.89
CA THR A 208 -13.75 5.69 17.92
C THR A 208 -12.59 6.55 18.38
N PHE A 209 -11.50 6.56 17.62
CA PHE A 209 -10.39 7.47 17.80
C PHE A 209 -10.64 8.73 16.97
N THR A 210 -10.39 9.92 17.54
CA THR A 210 -10.61 11.18 16.83
C THR A 210 -9.34 12.02 16.83
N VAL A 211 -8.94 12.43 15.63
CA VAL A 211 -7.84 13.35 15.38
C VAL A 211 -8.44 14.66 14.86
N GLU A 212 -8.11 15.76 15.52
CA GLU A 212 -8.34 17.11 15.02
C GLU A 212 -7.04 17.64 14.40
N VAL A 213 -7.13 18.16 13.19
CA VAL A 213 -6.00 18.78 12.47
C VAL A 213 -6.37 20.22 12.18
N MET A 214 -5.50 21.15 12.59
CA MET A 214 -5.63 22.56 12.28
C MET A 214 -4.42 23.05 11.48
N ILE A 215 -4.69 23.87 10.47
CA ILE A 215 -3.69 24.48 9.61
C ILE A 215 -3.75 25.98 9.82
N LYS A 216 -2.61 26.57 10.17
CA LYS A 216 -2.50 28.02 10.37
C LYS A 216 -1.51 28.57 9.38
N TYR A 217 -2.01 29.26 8.37
CA TYR A 217 -1.18 30.06 7.50
C TYR A 217 -0.80 31.36 8.19
N LYS A 218 0.40 31.89 7.92
CA LYS A 218 0.71 33.26 8.31
C LYS A 218 -0.25 34.22 7.60
N GLU A 219 -0.88 35.09 8.36
CA GLU A 219 -1.59 36.26 7.82
C GLU A 219 -0.53 37.20 7.21
N ASN A 220 -0.82 37.71 6.01
CA ASN A 220 0.00 38.74 5.36
C ASN A 220 -0.31 40.12 5.94
#